data_AF-A0A948RFI6-F1
#
_entry.id   AF-A0A948RFI6-F1
#
_cell.length_a   1.000
_cell.length_b   1.000
_cell.length_c   1.000
_cell.angle_alpha   90.00
_cell.angle_beta   90.00
_cell.angle_gamma   90.00
#
_symmetry.space_group_name_H-M   'P 1'
#
loop_
_entity.id
_entity.type
_entity.pdbx_description
1 polymer ?
#
loop_
_entity_poly.entity_id
_entity_poly.type
_entity_poly.pdbx_seq_one_letter_code
_entity_poly.pdbx_strand_id
1 'polypeptide(L)'
;DAVVLAGDDHVFINVLGRPFRVSAASFFQVNTRMAAALVKHLLTNLPISPNANLLDVYCGVGLFSAFLAPHVKQLIGVESSLSACEDFAFNLDEFDNVELYEGAAEEILPAFVGRIDNSPYILVDPPRAGLDVRAMDALLALRPGMIAYISCDPSTLARDTARLIAGGYRLKQVAPFDLFPQTYHIESISIFEAM
;
A
#
# COMPACT_ATOMS: atom_id res chain seq x y z
N ASP A 1 -4.21 23.66 -6.28
CA ASP A 1 -5.54 23.18 -5.84
C ASP A 1 -6.52 23.11 -6.99
N ALA A 2 -7.37 22.09 -6.99
CA ALA A 2 -8.42 21.93 -7.98
C ALA A 2 -9.57 22.93 -7.72
N VAL A 3 -10.22 23.41 -8.78
CA VAL A 3 -11.36 24.32 -8.68
C VAL A 3 -12.63 23.57 -9.07
N VAL A 4 -13.60 23.51 -8.15
CA VAL A 4 -14.91 22.88 -8.41
C VAL A 4 -15.78 23.83 -9.22
N LEU A 5 -16.12 23.43 -10.45
CA LEU A 5 -17.01 24.21 -11.31
C LEU A 5 -18.49 23.88 -11.08
N ALA A 6 -18.79 22.61 -10.77
CA ALA A 6 -20.13 22.11 -10.43
C ALA A 6 -20.03 20.73 -9.76
N GLY A 7 -21.01 20.38 -8.92
CA GLY A 7 -21.06 19.10 -8.22
C GLY A 7 -20.12 19.03 -7.02
N ASP A 8 -19.75 17.82 -6.65
CA ASP A 8 -18.80 17.54 -5.56
C ASP A 8 -17.35 17.57 -6.08
N ASP A 9 -16.39 17.81 -5.18
CA ASP A 9 -14.94 17.76 -5.45
C ASP A 9 -14.38 16.33 -5.55
N HIS A 10 -15.22 15.34 -5.30
CA HIS A 10 -14.89 13.92 -5.27
C HIS A 10 -15.96 13.06 -5.94
N VAL A 11 -15.62 11.80 -6.16
CA VAL A 11 -16.56 10.74 -6.54
C VAL A 11 -16.48 9.59 -5.56
N PHE A 12 -17.54 8.79 -5.50
CA PHE A 12 -17.53 7.51 -4.78
C PHE A 12 -17.30 6.35 -5.73
N ILE A 13 -16.24 5.57 -5.49
CA ILE A 13 -15.91 4.36 -6.26
C ILE A 13 -16.11 3.14 -5.36
N ASN A 14 -16.88 2.16 -5.83
CA ASN A 14 -17.17 0.95 -5.06
C ASN A 14 -16.16 -0.17 -5.36
N VAL A 15 -15.57 -0.75 -4.31
CA VAL A 15 -14.75 -1.96 -4.37
C VAL A 15 -15.24 -2.91 -3.28
N LEU A 16 -15.55 -4.16 -3.65
CA LEU A 16 -16.06 -5.19 -2.71
C LEU A 16 -17.27 -4.73 -1.85
N GLY A 17 -18.13 -3.86 -2.40
CA GLY A 17 -19.29 -3.34 -1.69
C GLY A 17 -19.01 -2.19 -0.72
N ARG A 18 -17.76 -1.74 -0.62
CA ARG A 18 -17.34 -0.56 0.14
C ARG A 18 -17.20 0.66 -0.79
N PRO A 19 -17.83 1.80 -0.49
CA PRO A 19 -17.59 3.04 -1.22
C PRO A 19 -16.28 3.70 -0.75
N PHE A 20 -15.49 4.19 -1.68
CA PHE A 20 -14.30 5.00 -1.42
C PHE A 20 -14.53 6.40 -1.98
N ARG A 21 -14.38 7.42 -1.14
CA ARG A 21 -14.23 8.80 -1.56
C ARG A 21 -12.91 8.95 -2.30
N VAL A 22 -12.96 9.51 -3.50
CA VAL A 22 -11.81 9.75 -4.35
C VAL A 22 -11.92 11.15 -4.94
N SER A 23 -11.04 12.04 -4.49
CA SER A 23 -10.89 13.40 -4.99
C SER A 23 -10.24 13.42 -6.37
N ALA A 24 -10.49 14.46 -7.17
CA ALA A 24 -10.02 14.54 -8.55
C ALA A 24 -8.48 14.44 -8.72
N ALA A 25 -7.72 14.88 -7.71
CA ALA A 25 -6.25 14.82 -7.72
C ALA A 25 -5.68 13.50 -7.14
N SER A 26 -6.54 12.66 -6.54
CA SER A 26 -6.14 11.40 -5.92
C SER A 26 -6.06 10.27 -6.94
N PHE A 27 -5.06 9.41 -6.80
CA PHE A 27 -4.98 8.19 -7.59
C PHE A 27 -6.00 7.15 -7.11
N PHE A 28 -6.59 6.43 -8.06
CA PHE A 28 -7.38 5.23 -7.77
C PHE A 28 -7.25 4.20 -8.89
N GLN A 29 -7.42 2.93 -8.52
CA GLN A 29 -7.36 1.82 -9.47
C GLN A 29 -8.52 1.91 -10.48
N VAL A 30 -8.19 2.17 -11.75
CA VAL A 30 -9.19 2.41 -12.81
C VAL A 30 -10.06 1.18 -13.11
N ASN A 31 -9.53 -0.02 -12.90
CA ASN A 31 -10.24 -1.27 -13.10
C ASN A 31 -10.66 -1.85 -11.74
N THR A 32 -11.83 -1.44 -11.26
CA THR A 32 -12.34 -1.80 -9.92
C THR A 32 -12.55 -3.30 -9.71
N ARG A 33 -12.80 -4.07 -10.78
CA ARG A 33 -12.88 -5.54 -10.71
C ARG A 33 -11.53 -6.16 -10.39
N MET A 34 -10.46 -5.61 -10.96
CA MET A 34 -9.10 -6.05 -10.65
C MET A 34 -8.60 -5.48 -9.33
N ALA A 35 -8.98 -4.26 -8.95
CA ALA A 35 -8.75 -3.73 -7.60
C ALA A 35 -9.31 -4.68 -6.53
N ALA A 36 -10.54 -5.17 -6.73
CA ALA A 36 -11.15 -6.18 -5.87
C ALA A 36 -10.37 -7.51 -5.85
N ALA A 37 -9.74 -7.91 -6.97
CA ALA A 37 -8.92 -9.10 -7.05
C ALA A 37 -7.58 -8.92 -6.30
N LEU A 38 -6.93 -7.76 -6.41
CA LEU A 38 -5.72 -7.40 -5.66
C LEU A 38 -5.98 -7.47 -4.15
N VAL A 39 -7.05 -6.83 -3.67
CA VAL A 39 -7.46 -6.87 -2.25
C VAL A 39 -7.68 -8.31 -1.78
N LYS A 40 -8.46 -9.10 -2.52
CA LYS A 40 -8.71 -10.52 -2.18
C LYS A 40 -7.42 -11.33 -2.12
N HIS A 41 -6.49 -11.07 -3.04
CA HIS A 41 -5.21 -11.76 -3.06
C HIS A 41 -4.37 -11.43 -1.81
N LEU A 42 -4.29 -10.17 -1.40
CA LEU A 42 -3.60 -9.77 -0.18
C LEU A 42 -4.22 -10.41 1.06
N LEU A 43 -5.56 -10.35 1.20
CA LEU A 43 -6.28 -10.97 2.32
C LEU A 43 -6.06 -12.49 2.41
N THR A 44 -5.81 -13.15 1.27
CA THR A 44 -5.60 -14.60 1.23
C THR A 44 -4.15 -15.00 1.51
N ASN A 45 -3.17 -14.22 1.03
CA ASN A 45 -1.76 -14.63 0.99
C ASN A 45 -0.88 -13.93 2.02
N LEU A 46 -1.32 -12.80 2.58
CA LEU A 46 -0.67 -12.18 3.73
C LEU A 46 -1.27 -12.81 5.00
N PRO A 47 -0.48 -13.47 5.87
CA PRO A 47 -0.97 -14.12 7.09
C PRO A 47 -1.23 -13.07 8.17
N ILE A 48 -2.16 -12.17 7.89
CA ILE A 48 -2.50 -11.04 8.75
C ILE A 48 -3.03 -11.58 10.08
N SER A 49 -2.61 -10.94 11.17
CA SER A 49 -2.90 -11.36 12.53
C SER A 49 -3.44 -10.17 13.33
N PRO A 50 -4.46 -10.36 14.19
CA PRO A 50 -4.96 -9.31 15.08
C PRO A 50 -3.92 -8.76 16.05
N ASN A 51 -2.76 -9.42 16.19
CA ASN A 51 -1.65 -8.98 17.02
C ASN A 51 -0.53 -8.26 16.24
N ALA A 52 -0.62 -8.24 14.91
CA ALA A 52 0.40 -7.65 14.05
C ALA A 52 0.15 -6.16 13.82
N ASN A 53 1.24 -5.41 13.70
CA ASN A 53 1.23 -4.06 13.17
C ASN A 53 1.43 -4.14 11.65
N LEU A 54 0.69 -3.33 10.89
CA LEU A 54 0.81 -3.23 9.42
C LEU A 54 1.14 -1.79 9.03
N LEU A 55 2.16 -1.61 8.19
CA LEU A 55 2.41 -0.33 7.54
C LEU A 55 1.95 -0.42 6.09
N ASP A 56 1.10 0.50 5.66
CA ASP A 56 0.68 0.69 4.28
C ASP A 56 1.40 1.94 3.73
N VAL A 57 2.48 1.71 2.98
CA VAL A 57 3.34 2.78 2.46
C VAL A 57 2.93 3.08 1.02
N TYR A 58 2.76 4.37 0.72
CA TYR A 58 2.07 4.85 -0.49
C TYR A 58 0.61 4.43 -0.49
N CYS A 59 -0.06 4.59 0.66
CA CYS A 59 -1.39 4.04 0.88
C CYS A 59 -2.49 4.71 0.04
N GLY A 60 -2.21 5.85 -0.60
CA GLY A 60 -3.17 6.61 -1.39
C GLY A 60 -4.43 6.91 -0.58
N VAL A 61 -5.59 6.71 -1.19
CA VAL A 61 -6.90 6.90 -0.54
C VAL A 61 -7.27 5.80 0.46
N GLY A 62 -6.36 4.85 0.73
CA GLY A 62 -6.55 3.77 1.69
C GLY A 62 -7.28 2.54 1.16
N LEU A 63 -7.17 2.24 -0.14
CA LEU A 63 -7.84 1.11 -0.77
C LEU A 63 -7.55 -0.21 -0.03
N PHE A 64 -6.28 -0.55 0.17
CA PHE A 64 -5.88 -1.78 0.85
C PHE A 64 -6.09 -1.67 2.35
N SER A 65 -5.67 -0.55 2.95
CA SER A 65 -5.86 -0.23 4.36
C SER A 65 -7.29 -0.52 4.85
N ALA A 66 -8.31 -0.11 4.10
CA ALA A 66 -9.71 -0.29 4.46
C ALA A 66 -10.16 -1.75 4.63
N PHE A 67 -9.50 -2.68 3.94
CA PHE A 67 -9.81 -4.11 4.07
C PHE A 67 -8.87 -4.83 5.05
N LEU A 68 -7.69 -4.25 5.33
CA LEU A 68 -6.69 -4.85 6.21
C LEU A 68 -6.82 -4.39 7.67
N ALA A 69 -7.28 -3.16 7.89
CA ALA A 69 -7.49 -2.57 9.22
C ALA A 69 -8.31 -3.46 10.19
N PRO A 70 -9.41 -4.14 9.77
CA PRO A 70 -10.17 -5.02 10.65
C PRO A 70 -9.40 -6.26 11.17
N HIS A 71 -8.26 -6.57 10.58
CA HIS A 71 -7.53 -7.82 10.82
C HIS A 71 -6.21 -7.64 11.56
N VAL A 72 -5.82 -6.40 11.89
CA VAL A 72 -4.53 -6.05 12.50
C VAL A 72 -4.72 -5.36 13.85
N LYS A 73 -3.66 -5.35 14.65
CA LYS A 73 -3.63 -4.60 15.91
C LYS A 73 -3.66 -3.09 15.65
N GLN A 74 -2.81 -2.65 14.74
CA GLN A 74 -2.62 -1.26 14.35
C GLN A 74 -2.24 -1.22 12.87
N LEU A 75 -2.84 -0.28 12.14
CA LEU A 75 -2.49 0.04 10.76
C LEU A 75 -1.91 1.45 10.71
N ILE A 76 -0.78 1.61 10.04
CA ILE A 76 -0.12 2.91 9.84
C ILE A 76 -0.02 3.18 8.34
N GLY A 77 -0.75 4.16 7.84
CA GLY A 77 -0.65 4.66 6.48
C GLY A 77 0.44 5.72 6.35
N VAL A 78 1.19 5.69 5.24
CA VAL A 78 2.14 6.75 4.85
C VAL A 78 1.80 7.20 3.44
N GLU A 79 1.48 8.48 3.28
CA GLU A 79 1.11 9.08 1.99
C GLU A 79 1.59 10.53 1.92
N SER A 80 2.00 10.99 0.75
CA SER A 80 2.55 12.34 0.53
C SER A 80 1.58 13.29 -0.16
N SER A 81 0.58 12.75 -0.88
CA SER A 81 -0.43 13.53 -1.57
C SER A 81 -1.52 13.97 -0.60
N LEU A 82 -1.60 15.27 -0.32
CA LEU A 82 -2.59 15.85 0.58
C LEU A 82 -4.04 15.42 0.24
N SER A 83 -4.42 15.42 -1.04
CA SER A 83 -5.78 15.02 -1.43
C SER A 83 -6.05 13.54 -1.12
N ALA A 84 -5.04 12.69 -1.29
CA ALA A 84 -5.14 11.27 -0.98
C ALA A 84 -5.16 11.04 0.53
N CYS A 85 -4.41 11.82 1.31
CA CYS A 85 -4.46 11.81 2.77
C CYS A 85 -5.86 12.19 3.31
N GLU A 86 -6.47 13.24 2.76
CA GLU A 86 -7.83 13.65 3.14
C GLU A 86 -8.85 12.56 2.78
N ASP A 87 -8.73 11.94 1.61
CA ASP A 87 -9.57 10.81 1.20
C ASP A 87 -9.35 9.58 2.08
N PHE A 88 -8.10 9.27 2.43
CA PHE A 88 -7.75 8.19 3.36
C PHE A 88 -8.42 8.41 4.71
N ALA A 89 -8.27 9.59 5.30
CA ALA A 89 -8.86 9.92 6.59
C ALA A 89 -10.39 9.75 6.55
N PHE A 90 -11.05 10.22 5.50
CA PHE A 90 -12.49 10.02 5.32
C PHE A 90 -12.86 8.54 5.17
N ASN A 91 -12.12 7.80 4.34
CA ASN A 91 -12.44 6.41 4.01
C ASN A 91 -12.19 5.46 5.19
N LEU A 92 -11.34 5.84 6.15
CA LEU A 92 -10.90 5.01 7.26
C LEU A 92 -11.41 5.51 8.63
N ASP A 93 -12.23 6.57 8.68
CA ASP A 93 -12.73 7.20 9.91
C ASP A 93 -13.46 6.24 10.87
N GLU A 94 -14.01 5.14 10.34
CA GLU A 94 -14.66 4.11 11.16
C GLU A 94 -13.69 3.22 11.96
N PHE A 95 -12.38 3.34 11.74
CA PHE A 95 -11.36 2.48 12.35
C PHE A 95 -10.52 3.23 13.38
N ASP A 96 -10.72 2.90 14.66
CA ASP A 96 -9.94 3.46 15.78
C ASP A 96 -8.46 3.00 15.80
N ASN A 97 -8.10 1.97 15.03
CA ASN A 97 -6.77 1.37 15.01
C ASN A 97 -5.92 1.80 13.80
N VAL A 98 -6.32 2.87 13.11
CA VAL A 98 -5.63 3.40 11.92
C VAL A 98 -5.00 4.75 12.24
N GLU A 99 -3.72 4.91 11.92
CA GLU A 99 -3.01 6.19 11.93
C GLU A 99 -2.54 6.53 10.51
N LEU A 100 -2.55 7.82 10.18
CA LEU A 100 -2.03 8.33 8.90
C LEU A 100 -0.89 9.32 9.16
N TYR A 101 0.21 9.13 8.45
CA TYR A 101 1.35 10.05 8.45
C TYR A 101 1.49 10.67 7.06
N GLU A 102 1.28 11.98 7.00
CA GLU A 102 1.45 12.77 5.78
C GLU A 102 2.94 13.09 5.57
N GLY A 103 3.52 12.63 4.46
CA GLY A 103 4.90 12.91 4.10
C GLY A 103 5.48 11.87 3.13
N ALA A 104 6.70 12.16 2.65
CA ALA A 104 7.42 11.22 1.79
C ALA A 104 7.86 9.98 2.60
N ALA A 105 7.78 8.80 1.99
CA ALA A 105 8.09 7.55 2.68
C ALA A 105 9.54 7.52 3.20
N GLU A 106 10.48 8.08 2.46
CA GLU A 106 11.89 8.19 2.82
C GLU A 106 12.16 9.12 4.01
N GLU A 107 11.23 10.02 4.34
CA GLU A 107 11.31 10.92 5.49
C GLU A 107 10.61 10.32 6.71
N ILE A 108 9.49 9.64 6.49
CA ILE A 108 8.63 9.11 7.55
C ILE A 108 9.11 7.75 8.07
N LEU A 109 9.45 6.80 7.20
CA LEU A 109 9.82 5.43 7.61
C LEU A 109 11.00 5.36 8.59
N PRO A 110 12.07 6.15 8.46
CA PRO A 110 13.18 6.13 9.42
C PRO A 110 12.75 6.41 10.86
N ALA A 111 11.69 7.19 11.07
CA ALA A 111 11.21 7.55 12.41
C ALA A 111 10.57 6.37 13.16
N PHE A 112 10.15 5.32 12.45
CA PHE A 112 9.53 4.13 13.03
C PHE A 112 10.55 3.04 13.42
N VAL A 113 11.80 3.15 12.99
CA VAL A 113 12.85 2.16 13.27
C VAL A 113 13.06 2.03 14.78
N GLY A 114 12.84 0.83 15.31
CA GLY A 114 12.93 0.52 16.74
C GLY A 114 11.77 1.02 17.59
N ARG A 115 10.71 1.56 16.99
CA ARG A 115 9.49 2.01 17.69
C ARG A 115 8.28 1.13 17.46
N ILE A 116 8.28 0.36 16.37
CA ILE A 116 7.21 -0.59 16.05
C ILE A 116 7.64 -1.97 16.53
N ASP A 117 6.91 -2.49 17.52
CA ASP A 117 7.13 -3.83 18.05
C ASP A 117 6.70 -4.92 17.05
N ASN A 118 7.22 -6.14 17.27
CA ASN A 118 6.74 -7.40 16.67
C ASN A 118 6.91 -7.58 15.15
N SER A 119 8.01 -7.10 14.55
CA SER A 119 8.35 -7.36 13.12
C SER A 119 7.14 -7.14 12.20
N PRO A 120 6.79 -5.88 11.89
CA PRO A 120 5.52 -5.54 11.26
C PRO A 120 5.35 -6.21 9.89
N TYR A 121 4.11 -6.29 9.43
CA TYR A 121 3.85 -6.49 8.02
C TYR A 121 3.98 -5.14 7.31
N ILE A 122 4.55 -5.15 6.11
CA ILE A 122 4.66 -3.93 5.29
C ILE A 122 4.02 -4.19 3.93
N LEU A 123 3.12 -3.30 3.55
CA LEU A 123 2.55 -3.19 2.22
C LEU A 123 3.21 -1.98 1.53
N VAL A 124 3.68 -2.15 0.30
CA VAL A 124 4.21 -1.06 -0.53
C VAL A 124 3.53 -1.08 -1.90
N ASP A 125 2.96 0.04 -2.33
CA ASP A 125 2.45 0.28 -3.70
C ASP A 125 3.13 1.52 -4.31
N PRO A 126 4.45 1.46 -4.55
CA PRO A 126 5.22 2.63 -4.98
C PRO A 126 4.86 3.08 -6.41
N PRO A 127 5.24 4.32 -6.78
CA PRO A 127 5.14 4.76 -8.17
C PRO A 127 6.02 3.91 -9.10
N ARG A 128 5.88 4.10 -10.42
CA ARG A 128 6.64 3.34 -11.45
C ARG A 128 8.16 3.32 -11.25
N ALA A 129 8.73 4.34 -10.60
CA ALA A 129 10.16 4.40 -10.27
C ALA A 129 10.61 3.32 -9.26
N GLY A 130 9.67 2.64 -8.60
CA GLY A 130 9.90 1.73 -7.48
C GLY A 130 10.10 2.47 -6.16
N LEU A 131 10.63 1.77 -5.16
CA LEU A 131 10.93 2.36 -3.86
C LEU A 131 12.13 3.32 -3.94
N ASP A 132 12.02 4.46 -3.27
CA ASP A 132 13.17 5.30 -3.00
C ASP A 132 14.25 4.52 -2.23
N VAL A 133 15.53 4.85 -2.47
CA VAL A 133 16.65 4.13 -1.87
C VAL A 133 16.63 4.21 -0.34
N ARG A 134 16.34 5.39 0.21
CA ARG A 134 16.26 5.62 1.67
C ARG A 134 15.01 4.98 2.26
N ALA A 135 13.89 5.02 1.54
CA ALA A 135 12.68 4.30 1.95
C ALA A 135 12.93 2.79 2.05
N MET A 136 13.60 2.19 1.05
CA MET A 136 14.02 0.79 1.09
C MET A 136 14.98 0.49 2.25
N ASP A 137 15.97 1.35 2.50
CA ASP A 137 16.91 1.16 3.62
C ASP A 137 16.18 1.20 4.98
N ALA A 138 15.23 2.13 5.14
CA ALA A 138 14.40 2.21 6.34
C ALA A 138 13.48 1.00 6.48
N LEU A 139 12.87 0.53 5.39
CA LEU A 139 12.04 -0.67 5.35
C LEU A 139 12.83 -1.90 5.82
N LEU A 140 14.06 -2.09 5.32
CA LEU A 140 14.94 -3.18 5.76
C LEU A 140 15.35 -3.03 7.24
N ALA A 141 15.57 -1.81 7.72
CA ALA A 141 15.89 -1.53 9.11
C ALA A 141 14.72 -1.82 10.07
N LEU A 142 13.48 -1.71 9.61
CA LEU A 142 12.28 -2.10 10.34
C LEU A 142 12.15 -3.62 10.53
N ARG A 143 12.90 -4.42 9.74
CA ARG A 143 12.88 -5.88 9.77
C ARG A 143 11.46 -6.46 9.79
N PRO A 144 10.61 -6.10 8.80
CA PRO A 144 9.27 -6.65 8.70
C PRO A 144 9.29 -8.18 8.62
N GLY A 145 8.32 -8.84 9.24
CA GLY A 145 8.19 -10.30 9.14
C GLY A 145 7.80 -10.73 7.73
N MET A 146 6.97 -9.92 7.06
CA MET A 146 6.57 -10.10 5.67
C MET A 146 6.38 -8.76 4.95
N ILE A 147 6.64 -8.77 3.66
CA ILE A 147 6.46 -7.61 2.78
C ILE A 147 5.55 -8.02 1.62
N ALA A 148 4.48 -7.28 1.39
CA ALA A 148 3.69 -7.35 0.17
C ALA A 148 4.03 -6.14 -0.71
N TYR A 149 4.56 -6.40 -1.89
CA TYR A 149 4.98 -5.38 -2.85
C TYR A 149 4.03 -5.41 -4.06
N ILE A 150 3.27 -4.35 -4.26
CA ILE A 150 2.44 -4.11 -5.43
C ILE A 150 3.25 -3.30 -6.44
N SER A 151 3.25 -3.71 -7.71
CA SER A 151 4.05 -3.05 -8.74
C SER A 151 3.43 -3.13 -10.11
N CYS A 152 3.35 -1.96 -10.75
CA CYS A 152 2.97 -1.78 -12.15
C CYS A 152 4.15 -1.83 -13.14
N ASP A 153 5.39 -2.01 -12.66
CA ASP A 153 6.60 -2.09 -13.49
C ASP A 153 7.51 -3.26 -13.04
N PRO A 154 7.53 -4.37 -13.79
CA PRO A 154 8.35 -5.53 -13.47
C PRO A 154 9.87 -5.25 -13.37
N SER A 155 10.37 -4.22 -14.05
CA SER A 155 11.80 -3.91 -14.10
C SER A 155 12.27 -3.29 -12.78
N THR A 156 11.51 -2.33 -12.25
CA THR A 156 11.82 -1.71 -10.96
C THR A 156 11.52 -2.64 -9.80
N LEU A 157 10.47 -3.47 -9.91
CA LEU A 157 10.25 -4.59 -8.99
C LEU A 157 11.45 -5.54 -8.94
N ALA A 158 12.02 -5.95 -10.07
CA ALA A 158 13.17 -6.85 -10.09
C ALA A 158 14.41 -6.24 -9.41
N ARG A 159 14.67 -4.95 -9.64
CA ARG A 159 15.73 -4.19 -8.96
C ARG A 159 15.53 -4.20 -7.44
N ASP A 160 14.32 -3.88 -6.99
CA ASP A 160 14.00 -3.78 -5.57
C ASP A 160 14.00 -5.16 -4.90
N THR A 161 13.53 -6.19 -5.60
CA THR A 161 13.61 -7.60 -5.19
C THR A 161 15.05 -8.00 -4.89
N ALA A 162 16.02 -7.62 -5.73
CA ALA A 162 17.43 -7.91 -5.48
C ALA A 162 17.94 -7.28 -4.17
N ARG A 163 17.49 -6.07 -3.84
CA ARG A 163 17.82 -5.40 -2.57
C ARG A 163 17.16 -6.09 -1.38
N LEU A 164 15.89 -6.48 -1.50
CA LEU A 164 15.17 -7.23 -0.47
C LEU A 164 15.85 -8.58 -0.19
N ILE A 165 16.24 -9.31 -1.23
CA ILE A 165 16.97 -10.58 -1.08
C ILE A 165 18.31 -10.38 -0.39
N ALA A 166 19.09 -9.37 -0.79
CA ALA A 166 20.33 -9.01 -0.11
C ALA A 166 20.12 -8.58 1.35
N GLY A 167 18.95 -8.02 1.65
CA GLY A 167 18.50 -7.62 2.99
C GLY A 167 17.94 -8.75 3.85
N GLY A 168 17.99 -10.01 3.39
CA GLY A 168 17.58 -11.17 4.20
C GLY A 168 16.14 -11.65 3.96
N TYR A 169 15.53 -11.29 2.83
CA TYR A 169 14.19 -11.77 2.47
C TYR A 169 14.23 -12.84 1.39
N ARG A 170 13.24 -13.74 1.43
CA ARG A 170 12.96 -14.68 0.34
C ARG A 170 11.71 -14.23 -0.40
N LEU A 171 11.79 -14.18 -1.73
CA LEU A 171 10.61 -14.04 -2.58
C LEU A 171 9.81 -15.35 -2.53
N LYS A 172 8.63 -15.31 -1.92
CA LYS A 172 7.76 -16.48 -1.69
C LYS A 172 6.81 -16.71 -2.86
N GLN A 173 6.25 -15.64 -3.40
CA GLN A 173 5.24 -15.70 -4.45
C GLN A 173 5.26 -14.41 -5.27
N VAL A 174 4.96 -14.55 -6.56
CA VAL A 174 4.59 -13.44 -7.46
C VAL A 174 3.28 -13.79 -8.14
N ALA A 175 2.32 -12.89 -8.12
CA ALA A 175 1.04 -13.02 -8.80
C ALA A 175 0.86 -11.82 -9.76
N PRO A 176 0.83 -12.03 -11.08
CA PRO A 176 0.51 -10.98 -12.03
C PRO A 176 -1.01 -10.78 -12.15
N PHE A 177 -1.43 -9.54 -12.42
CA PHE A 177 -2.80 -9.11 -12.59
C PHE A 177 -2.92 -8.27 -13.88
N ASP A 178 -3.90 -8.62 -14.71
CA ASP A 178 -4.21 -7.86 -15.93
C ASP A 178 -5.11 -6.66 -15.60
N LEU A 179 -4.52 -5.66 -14.94
CA LEU A 179 -5.21 -4.44 -14.55
C LEU A 179 -5.60 -3.59 -15.77
N PHE A 180 -4.80 -3.66 -16.84
CA PHE A 180 -4.96 -2.90 -18.08
C PHE A 180 -4.97 -3.82 -19.33
N PRO A 181 -6.07 -4.58 -19.55
CA PRO A 181 -6.18 -5.45 -20.70
C PRO A 181 -5.97 -4.70 -22.02
N GLN A 182 -5.40 -5.38 -23.00
CA GLN A 182 -5.05 -4.83 -24.33
C GLN A 182 -3.91 -3.80 -24.29
N THR A 183 -3.16 -3.72 -23.19
CA THR A 183 -1.94 -2.91 -23.08
C THR A 183 -0.73 -3.79 -22.75
N TYR A 184 0.47 -3.19 -22.71
CA TYR A 184 1.68 -3.87 -22.27
C TYR A 184 1.87 -3.84 -20.74
N HIS A 185 1.03 -3.12 -20.00
CA HIS A 185 1.18 -2.96 -18.56
C HIS A 185 0.82 -4.25 -17.83
N ILE A 186 1.63 -4.60 -16.84
CA ILE A 186 1.41 -5.74 -15.96
C ILE A 186 1.46 -5.22 -14.53
N GLU A 187 0.37 -5.40 -13.80
CA GLU A 187 0.34 -5.21 -12.36
C GLU A 187 0.75 -6.51 -11.68
N SER A 188 1.41 -6.46 -10.53
CA SER A 188 1.79 -7.67 -9.81
C SER A 188 1.82 -7.46 -8.31
N ILE A 189 1.57 -8.53 -7.57
CA ILE A 189 1.79 -8.60 -6.12
C ILE A 189 2.88 -9.62 -5.86
N SER A 190 3.94 -9.20 -5.19
CA SER A 190 5.03 -10.05 -4.74
C SER A 190 5.04 -10.15 -3.23
N ILE A 191 5.06 -11.37 -2.70
CA ILE A 191 5.12 -11.63 -1.26
C ILE A 191 6.53 -12.06 -0.89
N PHE A 192 7.12 -11.36 0.06
CA PHE A 192 8.42 -11.65 0.63
C PHE A 192 8.28 -12.03 2.10
N GLU A 193 9.09 -12.97 2.56
CA GLU A 193 9.17 -13.39 3.96
C GLU A 193 10.61 -13.28 4.45
N ALA A 194 10.78 -12.84 5.70
CA ALA A 194 12.09 -12.80 6.34
C ALA A 194 12.68 -14.21 6.46
N MET A 195 14.00 -14.35 6.24
CA MET A 195 14.74 -15.60 6.37
C MET A 195 15.30 -15.84 7.76
#